data_AF-A0A6I2MBB2-F1
#
_entry.id   AF-A0A6I2MBB2-F1
#
_cell.length_a   1.000
_cell.length_b   1.000
_cell.length_c   1.000
_cell.angle_alpha   90.00
_cell.angle_beta   90.00
_cell.angle_gamma   90.00
#
_symmetry.space_group_name_H-M   'P 1'
#
loop_
_entity.id
_entity.type
_entity.pdbx_description
1 polymer ?
#
loop_
_entity_poly.entity_id
_entity_poly.type
_entity_poly.pdbx_seq_one_letter_code
_entity_poly.pdbx_strand_id
1 'polypeptide(L)'
;MCVRFSIEKVRSLFKEKGLTLLEKEYVNSRTKMKYICSCGNISKTTLNNVKRGQKCSECGNVKRADTNRLSIEEARIIFSEHGCYFIDNFYKNVDTPYKYICTCGRISKISISNLKKGHRCKDCGNDRISSTQRTPFEEVFEYFEKEGCELLSKTYKKNSIPLEYRCSCGNISRIAFSSFKQGHRCLSCASERMSGPNNPAYNPNLTDEDRFHRVNNPDARRWTREVKKRDGFKCKNPHCRLTTNKMVAHHLNSYDIHKEGRFDLENGITLCQDCHVSFHRKFGYGKNTKCQYEEWVSCKQTKTDAS
;
A
#
# COMPACT_ATOMS: atom_id res chain seq x y z
N MET A 1 56.83 -3.15 -45.28
CA MET A 1 56.54 -4.60 -45.35
C MET A 1 55.43 -4.96 -44.38
N CYS A 2 54.29 -5.45 -44.87
CA CYS A 2 53.18 -5.86 -44.02
C CYS A 2 53.41 -7.31 -43.60
N VAL A 3 53.84 -7.54 -42.35
CA VAL A 3 54.09 -8.89 -41.83
C VAL A 3 52.75 -9.63 -41.76
N ARG A 4 52.53 -10.57 -42.69
CA ARG A 4 51.33 -11.42 -42.71
C ARG A 4 51.51 -12.49 -41.63
N PHE A 5 50.87 -12.30 -40.49
CA PHE A 5 50.89 -13.29 -39.40
C PHE A 5 50.25 -14.60 -39.88
N SER A 6 50.88 -15.75 -39.58
CA SER A 6 50.23 -17.05 -39.74
C SER A 6 49.14 -17.24 -38.68
N ILE A 7 48.14 -18.07 -38.97
CA ILE A 7 47.06 -18.39 -38.02
C ILE A 7 47.61 -18.98 -36.70
N GLU A 8 48.69 -19.75 -36.77
CA GLU A 8 49.39 -20.31 -35.61
C GLU A 8 50.00 -19.21 -34.74
N LYS A 9 50.64 -18.21 -35.36
CA LYS A 9 51.17 -17.06 -34.63
C LYS A 9 50.03 -16.26 -33.99
N VAL A 10 48.90 -16.10 -34.67
CA VAL A 10 47.71 -15.44 -34.10
C VAL A 10 47.15 -16.25 -32.92
N ARG A 11 47.05 -17.57 -33.02
CA ARG A 11 46.63 -18.44 -31.90
C ARG A 11 47.55 -18.30 -30.69
N SER A 12 48.87 -18.26 -30.90
CA SER A 12 49.83 -18.05 -29.80
C SER A 12 49.60 -16.72 -29.08
N LEU A 13 49.37 -15.63 -29.83
CA LEU A 13 49.10 -14.30 -29.26
C LEU A 13 47.80 -14.25 -28.44
N PHE A 14 46.75 -14.95 -28.90
CA PHE A 14 45.51 -15.08 -28.12
C PHE A 14 45.79 -15.85 -26.81
N LYS A 15 46.51 -16.97 -26.90
CA LYS A 15 46.85 -17.81 -25.74
C LYS A 15 47.72 -17.07 -24.71
N GLU A 16 48.70 -16.30 -25.14
CA GLU A 16 49.54 -15.43 -24.28
C GLU A 16 48.72 -14.42 -23.47
N LYS A 17 47.56 -13.99 -23.99
CA LYS A 17 46.64 -13.07 -23.30
C LYS A 17 45.55 -13.81 -22.51
N GLY A 18 45.63 -15.13 -22.39
CA GLY A 18 44.63 -15.97 -21.72
C GLY A 18 43.30 -16.01 -22.48
N LEU A 19 43.35 -15.97 -23.82
CA LEU A 19 42.20 -16.04 -24.72
C LEU A 19 42.33 -17.27 -25.62
N THR A 20 41.20 -17.91 -25.96
CA THR A 20 41.19 -19.08 -26.86
C THR A 20 40.52 -18.70 -28.18
N LEU A 21 41.28 -18.68 -29.28
CA LEU A 21 40.76 -18.37 -30.62
C LEU A 21 39.87 -19.52 -31.15
N LEU A 22 38.69 -19.18 -31.67
CA LEU A 22 37.74 -20.15 -32.24
C LEU A 22 37.81 -20.24 -33.77
N GLU A 23 38.38 -19.24 -34.44
CA GLU A 23 38.48 -19.21 -35.90
C GLU A 23 39.54 -20.20 -36.42
N LYS A 24 39.27 -20.77 -37.60
CA LYS A 24 40.18 -21.69 -38.30
C LYS A 24 41.17 -20.96 -39.20
N GLU A 25 40.84 -19.74 -39.63
CA GLU A 25 41.63 -18.96 -40.58
C GLU A 25 41.82 -17.52 -40.11
N TYR A 26 42.91 -16.90 -40.55
CA TYR A 26 43.23 -15.50 -40.26
C TYR A 26 43.33 -14.69 -41.56
N VAL A 27 42.49 -13.66 -41.67
CA VAL A 27 42.42 -12.80 -42.87
C VAL A 27 43.38 -11.61 -42.75
N ASN A 28 43.17 -10.75 -41.74
CA ASN A 28 43.99 -9.57 -41.48
C ASN A 28 43.77 -9.04 -40.05
N SER A 29 44.53 -8.03 -39.64
CA SER A 29 44.55 -7.53 -38.26
C SER A 29 43.33 -6.70 -37.85
N ARG A 30 42.51 -6.28 -38.84
CA ARG A 30 41.29 -5.48 -38.65
C ARG A 30 40.03 -6.34 -38.64
N THR A 31 40.06 -7.53 -39.22
CA THR A 31 38.95 -8.48 -39.18
C THR A 31 38.72 -8.96 -37.75
N LYS A 32 37.45 -8.95 -37.31
CA LYS A 32 37.05 -9.46 -35.99
C LYS A 32 37.03 -10.99 -36.02
N MET A 33 37.63 -11.62 -35.02
CA MET A 33 37.69 -13.07 -34.85
C MET A 33 36.99 -13.48 -33.56
N LYS A 34 36.25 -14.59 -33.57
CA LYS A 34 35.63 -15.16 -32.37
C LYS A 34 36.68 -15.78 -31.44
N TYR A 35 36.50 -15.59 -30.14
CA TYR A 35 37.36 -16.15 -29.10
C TYR A 35 36.58 -16.40 -27.81
N ILE A 36 37.08 -17.32 -26.97
CA ILE A 36 36.67 -17.49 -25.58
C ILE A 36 37.61 -16.67 -24.69
N CYS A 37 37.05 -15.78 -23.89
CA CYS A 37 37.80 -14.97 -22.92
C CYS A 37 38.18 -15.81 -21.69
N SER A 38 39.14 -15.33 -20.89
CA SER A 38 39.53 -15.97 -19.62
C SER A 38 38.38 -16.12 -18.62
N CYS A 39 37.30 -15.35 -18.76
CA CYS A 39 36.08 -15.48 -17.94
C CYS A 39 35.07 -16.51 -18.50
N GLY A 40 35.39 -17.23 -19.58
CA GLY A 40 34.51 -18.21 -20.23
C GLY A 40 33.60 -17.62 -21.32
N ASN A 41 33.45 -16.30 -21.40
CA ASN A 41 32.54 -15.69 -22.38
C ASN A 41 33.09 -15.72 -23.81
N ILE A 42 32.20 -16.02 -24.76
CA ILE A 42 32.49 -15.95 -26.19
C ILE A 42 32.33 -14.50 -26.65
N SER A 43 33.32 -13.95 -27.33
CA SER A 43 33.29 -12.60 -27.87
C SER A 43 34.01 -12.51 -29.21
N LYS A 44 34.01 -11.32 -29.83
CA LYS A 44 34.67 -11.03 -31.11
C LYS A 44 35.61 -9.84 -30.95
N THR A 45 36.85 -9.95 -31.43
CA THR A 45 37.84 -8.86 -31.33
C THR A 45 38.81 -8.87 -32.52
N THR A 46 39.55 -7.78 -32.70
CA THR A 46 40.60 -7.66 -33.72
C THR A 46 41.96 -8.02 -33.13
N LEU A 47 42.92 -8.42 -33.97
CA LEU A 47 44.27 -8.74 -33.50
C LEU A 47 44.96 -7.54 -32.81
N ASN A 48 44.69 -6.33 -33.31
CA ASN A 48 45.23 -5.10 -32.72
C ASN A 48 44.73 -4.87 -31.29
N ASN A 49 43.47 -5.16 -31.00
CA ASN A 49 42.91 -5.00 -29.65
C ASN A 49 43.47 -6.05 -28.68
N VAL A 50 43.71 -7.28 -29.15
CA VAL A 50 44.38 -8.33 -28.35
C VAL A 50 45.81 -7.94 -28.01
N LYS A 51 46.55 -7.38 -28.96
CA LYS A 51 47.91 -6.85 -28.71
C LYS A 51 47.92 -5.76 -27.62
N ARG A 52 46.89 -4.91 -27.59
CA ARG A 52 46.68 -3.88 -26.54
C ARG A 52 46.18 -4.46 -25.20
N GLY A 53 45.98 -5.78 -25.11
CA GLY A 53 45.53 -6.45 -23.89
C GLY A 53 44.03 -6.29 -23.60
N GLN A 54 43.23 -5.93 -24.60
CA GLN A 54 41.78 -5.80 -24.44
C GLN A 54 41.12 -7.18 -24.31
N LYS A 55 40.36 -7.37 -23.23
CA LYS A 55 39.55 -8.57 -22.97
C LYS A 55 38.11 -8.39 -23.50
N CYS A 56 37.21 -9.30 -23.13
CA CYS A 56 35.78 -9.16 -23.44
C CYS A 56 35.14 -7.95 -22.74
N SER A 57 33.94 -7.57 -23.20
CA SER A 57 33.18 -6.44 -22.64
C SER A 57 32.93 -6.58 -21.14
N GLU A 58 32.61 -7.78 -20.65
CA GLU A 58 32.39 -8.00 -19.21
C GLU A 58 33.67 -7.77 -18.39
N CYS A 59 34.79 -8.39 -18.77
CA CYS A 59 36.08 -8.14 -18.11
C CYS A 59 36.50 -6.66 -18.20
N GLY A 60 36.21 -6.00 -19.32
CA GLY A 60 36.47 -4.57 -19.50
C GLY A 60 35.61 -3.71 -18.58
N ASN A 61 34.34 -4.07 -18.38
CA ASN A 61 33.42 -3.39 -17.48
C ASN A 61 33.82 -3.57 -16.02
N VAL A 62 34.21 -4.79 -15.60
CA VAL A 62 34.73 -5.05 -14.25
C VAL A 62 35.96 -4.21 -13.99
N LYS A 63 36.95 -4.22 -14.90
CA LYS A 63 38.16 -3.42 -14.76
C LYS A 63 37.85 -1.92 -14.66
N ARG A 64 36.94 -1.40 -15.48
CA ARG A 64 36.52 0.01 -15.43
C ARG A 64 35.80 0.34 -14.12
N ALA A 65 34.94 -0.55 -13.65
CA ALA A 65 34.23 -0.39 -12.38
C ALA A 65 35.21 -0.37 -11.19
N ASP A 66 36.22 -1.25 -11.19
CA ASP A 66 37.26 -1.28 -10.16
C ASP A 66 38.14 -0.02 -10.20
N THR A 67 38.50 0.46 -11.40
CA THR A 67 39.34 1.66 -11.55
C THR A 67 38.60 2.94 -11.15
N ASN A 68 37.28 3.00 -11.40
CA ASN A 68 36.44 4.15 -11.05
C ASN A 68 35.82 4.05 -9.64
N ARG A 69 36.18 3.01 -8.88
CA ARG A 69 35.65 2.82 -7.54
C ARG A 69 36.29 3.85 -6.63
N LEU A 70 35.46 4.76 -6.10
CA LEU A 70 35.87 5.70 -5.07
C LEU A 70 36.50 4.95 -3.89
N SER A 71 37.53 5.53 -3.32
CA SER A 71 38.08 5.14 -2.03
C SER A 71 37.09 5.44 -0.91
N ILE A 72 37.29 4.80 0.24
CA ILE A 72 36.53 5.11 1.44
C ILE A 72 36.74 6.56 1.89
N GLU A 73 37.93 7.12 1.67
CA GLU A 73 38.24 8.49 2.06
C GLU A 73 37.50 9.50 1.19
N GLU A 74 37.43 9.26 -0.12
CA GLU A 74 36.59 10.09 -1.01
C GLU A 74 35.11 9.99 -0.64
N ALA A 75 34.63 8.82 -0.20
CA ALA A 75 33.27 8.70 0.33
C ALA A 75 33.08 9.57 1.59
N ARG A 76 34.03 9.59 2.53
CA ARG A 76 34.00 10.45 3.72
C ARG A 76 33.94 11.94 3.34
N ILE A 77 34.78 12.36 2.40
CA ILE A 77 34.81 13.74 1.89
C ILE A 77 33.45 14.12 1.30
N ILE A 78 32.86 13.28 0.43
CA ILE A 78 31.55 13.55 -0.18
C ILE A 78 30.47 13.73 0.90
N PHE A 79 30.46 12.91 1.95
CA PHE A 79 29.51 13.11 3.05
C PHE A 79 29.75 14.45 3.75
N SER A 80 31.01 14.79 4.05
CA SER A 80 31.39 16.05 4.72
C SER A 80 30.99 17.29 3.90
N GLU A 81 31.22 17.30 2.60
CA GLU A 81 30.82 18.38 1.68
C GLU A 81 29.30 18.63 1.71
N HIS A 82 28.51 17.60 1.99
CA HIS A 82 27.05 17.69 2.10
C HIS A 82 26.56 17.95 3.53
N GLY A 83 27.48 18.32 4.44
CA GLY A 83 27.20 18.59 5.86
C GLY A 83 26.84 17.34 6.66
N CYS A 84 27.27 16.16 6.21
CA CYS A 84 26.96 14.87 6.79
C CYS A 84 28.25 14.16 7.22
N TYR A 85 28.15 13.17 8.13
CA TYR A 85 29.31 12.42 8.59
C TYR A 85 29.17 10.92 8.30
N PHE A 86 30.14 10.34 7.58
CA PHE A 86 30.14 8.92 7.20
C PHE A 86 30.57 8.03 8.38
N ILE A 87 29.75 7.02 8.71
CA ILE A 87 29.98 6.14 9.88
C ILE A 87 30.62 4.81 9.47
N ASP A 88 30.19 4.21 8.36
CA ASP A 88 30.66 2.87 8.00
C ASP A 88 32.19 2.84 7.77
N ASN A 89 32.79 1.68 7.98
CA ASN A 89 34.24 1.46 7.83
C ASN A 89 34.62 0.83 6.49
N PHE A 90 33.67 0.71 5.56
CA PHE A 90 33.90 0.16 4.23
C PHE A 90 33.12 0.94 3.17
N TYR A 91 33.60 0.86 1.92
CA TYR A 91 32.90 1.40 0.75
C TYR A 91 32.82 0.34 -0.35
N LYS A 92 31.60 0.11 -0.86
CA LYS A 92 31.33 -0.83 -1.95
C LYS A 92 31.15 -0.13 -3.29
N ASN A 93 30.14 0.72 -3.39
CA ASN A 93 29.80 1.51 -4.58
C ASN A 93 28.89 2.69 -4.21
N VAL A 94 28.53 3.53 -5.18
CA VAL A 94 27.74 4.76 -4.95
C VAL A 94 26.28 4.52 -4.58
N ASP A 95 25.72 3.36 -4.90
CA ASP A 95 24.30 3.04 -4.71
C ASP A 95 24.01 2.22 -3.45
N THR A 96 25.05 1.68 -2.81
CA THR A 96 24.93 1.00 -1.52
C THR A 96 24.51 2.03 -0.46
N PRO A 97 23.46 1.75 0.35
CA PRO A 97 23.10 2.61 1.47
C PRO A 97 24.08 2.47 2.63
N TYR A 98 24.69 3.57 3.04
CA TYR A 98 25.66 3.61 4.15
C TYR A 98 25.10 4.34 5.37
N LYS A 99 25.54 3.92 6.55
CA LYS A 99 25.23 4.63 7.80
C LYS A 99 25.98 5.97 7.83
N TYR A 100 25.25 7.02 8.23
CA TYR A 100 25.79 8.36 8.34
C TYR A 100 25.04 9.18 9.39
N ILE A 101 25.68 10.23 9.90
CA ILE A 101 25.04 11.29 10.68
C ILE A 101 24.61 12.38 9.70
N CYS A 102 23.31 12.66 9.66
CA CYS A 102 22.74 13.71 8.82
C CYS A 102 23.04 15.10 9.38
N THR A 103 22.86 16.14 8.56
CA THR A 103 22.93 17.57 8.96
C THR A 103 22.11 17.93 10.21
N CYS A 104 21.04 17.18 10.51
CA CYS A 104 20.23 17.36 11.72
C CYS A 104 20.74 16.57 12.94
N GLY A 105 21.90 15.92 12.86
CA GLY A 105 22.49 15.13 13.95
C GLY A 105 21.96 13.70 14.06
N ARG A 106 20.93 13.30 13.30
CA ARG A 106 20.37 11.94 13.34
C ARG A 106 21.16 10.94 12.52
N ILE A 107 21.29 9.73 13.05
CA ILE A 107 21.84 8.59 12.32
C ILE A 107 20.79 8.06 11.34
N SER A 108 21.19 7.88 10.08
CA SER A 108 20.34 7.35 9.02
C SER A 108 21.15 6.52 8.04
N LYS A 109 20.50 5.99 7.00
CA LYS A 109 21.15 5.34 5.86
C LYS A 109 20.84 6.06 4.56
N ILE A 110 21.83 6.26 3.70
CA ILE A 110 21.67 6.87 2.37
C ILE A 110 22.76 6.37 1.42
N SER A 111 22.46 6.30 0.13
CA SER A 111 23.48 6.10 -0.90
C SER A 111 24.19 7.41 -1.25
N ILE A 112 25.42 7.34 -1.72
CA ILE A 112 26.13 8.53 -2.23
C ILE A 112 25.38 9.13 -3.42
N SER A 113 24.80 8.31 -4.29
CA SER A 113 24.02 8.77 -5.44
C SER A 113 22.82 9.63 -5.02
N ASN A 114 22.10 9.24 -3.96
CA ASN A 114 20.98 10.03 -3.44
C ASN A 114 21.44 11.25 -2.64
N LEU A 115 22.55 11.15 -1.90
CA LEU A 115 23.11 12.29 -1.19
C LEU A 115 23.47 13.44 -2.14
N LYS A 116 24.12 13.12 -3.27
CA LYS A 116 24.48 14.07 -4.35
C LYS A 116 23.26 14.72 -5.00
N LYS A 117 22.13 14.01 -5.07
CA LYS A 117 20.85 14.56 -5.53
C LYS A 117 20.16 15.47 -4.50
N GLY A 118 20.80 15.72 -3.35
CA GLY A 118 20.26 16.56 -2.30
C GLY A 118 19.27 15.86 -1.36
N HIS A 119 19.19 14.52 -1.37
CA HIS A 119 18.41 13.80 -0.37
C HIS A 119 19.13 13.85 0.99
N ARG A 120 18.34 13.77 2.06
CA ARG A 120 18.78 13.76 3.46
C ARG A 120 18.02 12.67 4.22
N CYS A 121 18.14 12.64 5.55
CA CYS A 121 17.40 11.67 6.35
C CYS A 121 15.89 11.86 6.17
N LYS A 122 15.11 10.83 6.51
CA LYS A 122 13.65 10.81 6.35
C LYS A 122 13.00 12.07 6.91
N ASP A 123 13.41 12.51 8.09
CA ASP A 123 12.81 13.66 8.76
C ASP A 123 13.17 14.98 8.07
N CYS A 124 14.44 15.21 7.71
CA CYS A 124 14.81 16.38 6.91
C CYS A 124 14.11 16.38 5.54
N GLY A 125 13.91 15.20 4.95
CA GLY A 125 13.13 15.04 3.73
C GLY A 125 11.67 15.45 3.92
N ASN A 126 11.06 15.01 5.02
CA ASN A 126 9.68 15.36 5.38
C ASN A 126 9.53 16.86 5.69
N ASP A 127 10.48 17.46 6.41
CA ASP A 127 10.47 18.89 6.71
C ASP A 127 10.52 19.72 5.42
N ARG A 128 11.39 19.33 4.48
CA ARG A 128 11.46 19.96 3.16
C ARG A 128 10.12 19.84 2.43
N ILE A 129 9.56 18.63 2.31
CA ILE A 129 8.27 18.42 1.64
C ILE A 129 7.16 19.24 2.32
N SER A 130 7.10 19.22 3.66
CA SER A 130 6.11 19.97 4.44
C SER A 130 6.24 21.47 4.23
N SER A 131 7.46 22.01 4.12
CA SER A 131 7.66 23.44 3.84
C SER A 131 7.20 23.82 2.43
N THR A 132 7.47 22.97 1.42
CA THR A 132 7.13 23.25 0.02
C THR A 132 5.64 23.08 -0.26
N GLN A 133 4.97 22.13 0.40
CA GLN A 133 3.54 21.86 0.21
C GLN A 133 2.64 22.64 1.19
N ARG A 134 3.19 23.51 2.03
CA ARG A 134 2.38 24.29 2.97
C ARG A 134 1.61 25.36 2.20
N THR A 135 0.29 25.22 2.20
CA THR A 135 -0.62 26.27 1.73
C THR A 135 -0.32 27.57 2.48
N PRO A 136 -0.09 28.70 1.78
CA PRO A 136 0.04 30.02 2.38
C PRO A 136 -1.16 30.33 3.29
N PHE A 137 -0.93 31.08 4.36
CA PHE A 137 -2.01 31.36 5.31
C PHE A 137 -3.10 32.23 4.69
N GLU A 138 -2.71 33.12 3.77
CA GLU A 138 -3.57 33.99 2.99
C GLU A 138 -4.56 33.16 2.14
N GLU A 139 -4.08 32.13 1.43
CA GLU A 139 -4.93 31.23 0.65
C GLU A 139 -5.90 30.43 1.55
N VAL A 140 -5.46 30.03 2.75
CA VAL A 140 -6.34 29.40 3.74
C VAL A 140 -7.45 30.37 4.16
N PHE A 141 -7.10 31.61 4.49
CA PHE A 141 -8.06 32.64 4.88
C PHE A 141 -9.10 32.90 3.80
N GLU A 142 -8.66 33.14 2.56
CA GLU A 142 -9.53 33.35 1.39
C GLU A 142 -10.48 32.16 1.15
N TYR A 143 -10.02 30.93 1.39
CA TYR A 143 -10.84 29.73 1.21
C TYR A 143 -11.97 29.65 2.24
N PHE A 144 -11.74 30.04 3.51
CA PHE A 144 -12.80 30.07 4.51
C PHE A 144 -13.86 31.11 4.14
N GLU A 145 -13.46 32.32 3.77
CA GLU A 145 -14.36 33.41 3.38
C GLU A 145 -15.21 33.04 2.16
N LYS A 146 -14.60 32.44 1.13
CA LYS A 146 -15.29 31.96 -0.07
C LYS A 146 -16.39 30.94 0.25
N GLU A 147 -16.17 30.10 1.25
CA GLU A 147 -17.11 29.06 1.69
C GLU A 147 -18.10 29.57 2.76
N GLY A 148 -18.18 30.90 2.95
CA GLY A 148 -19.12 31.56 3.87
C GLY A 148 -18.80 31.32 5.34
N CYS A 149 -17.54 31.09 5.68
CA CYS A 149 -17.07 30.87 7.04
C CYS A 149 -15.98 31.89 7.42
N GLU A 150 -15.98 32.40 8.64
CA GLU A 150 -14.99 33.37 9.11
C GLU A 150 -13.87 32.65 9.87
N LEU A 151 -12.61 32.81 9.44
CA LEU A 151 -11.45 32.20 10.10
C LEU A 151 -11.00 33.02 11.32
N LEU A 152 -11.05 32.43 12.51
CA LEU A 152 -10.68 33.09 13.77
C LEU A 152 -9.20 32.89 14.15
N SER A 153 -8.60 31.81 13.64
CA SER A 153 -7.18 31.50 13.88
C SER A 153 -6.28 32.50 13.18
N LYS A 154 -5.32 33.08 13.92
CA LYS A 154 -4.35 34.07 13.37
C LYS A 154 -3.11 33.44 12.71
N THR A 155 -2.92 32.13 12.83
CA THR A 155 -1.75 31.43 12.28
C THR A 155 -2.13 30.06 11.76
N TYR A 156 -1.41 29.59 10.73
CA TYR A 156 -1.59 28.26 10.16
C TYR A 156 -0.23 27.57 9.98
N LYS A 157 0.07 26.58 10.82
CA LYS A 157 1.39 25.90 10.84
C LYS A 157 1.44 24.65 9.96
N LYS A 158 0.44 23.77 10.07
CA LYS A 158 0.35 22.51 9.33
C LYS A 158 -1.10 22.06 9.21
N ASN A 159 -1.41 21.29 8.15
CA ASN A 159 -2.74 20.73 7.90
C ASN A 159 -3.32 19.93 9.08
N SER A 160 -2.48 19.34 9.93
CA SER A 160 -2.91 18.52 11.07
C SER A 160 -3.33 19.32 12.30
N ILE A 161 -3.11 20.65 12.33
CA ILE A 161 -3.54 21.49 13.44
C ILE A 161 -4.92 22.06 13.09
N PRO A 162 -5.97 21.76 13.87
CA PRO A 162 -7.28 22.33 13.65
C PRO A 162 -7.27 23.85 13.82
N LEU A 163 -7.91 24.53 12.88
CA LEU A 163 -8.17 25.97 12.89
C LEU A 163 -9.51 26.23 13.56
N GLU A 164 -9.52 27.20 14.47
CA GLU A 164 -10.72 27.84 14.98
C GLU A 164 -11.34 28.76 13.93
N TYR A 165 -12.65 28.62 13.75
CA TYR A 165 -13.42 29.36 12.76
C TYR A 165 -14.88 29.49 13.20
N ARG A 166 -15.58 30.51 12.71
CA ARG A 166 -17.02 30.64 12.76
C ARG A 166 -17.61 30.04 11.49
N CYS A 167 -18.43 29.00 11.65
CA CYS A 167 -19.10 28.32 10.55
C CYS A 167 -20.19 29.20 9.94
N SER A 168 -20.58 28.90 8.71
CA SER A 168 -21.69 29.57 8.01
C SER A 168 -23.03 29.56 8.77
N CYS A 169 -23.25 28.60 9.66
CA CYS A 169 -24.43 28.57 10.55
C CYS A 169 -24.27 29.42 11.82
N GLY A 170 -23.18 30.20 11.95
CA GLY A 170 -22.87 31.05 13.12
C GLY A 170 -22.10 30.38 14.26
N ASN A 171 -22.02 29.03 14.28
CA ASN A 171 -21.35 28.30 15.36
C ASN A 171 -19.84 28.38 15.27
N ILE A 172 -19.19 28.60 16.42
CA ILE A 172 -17.73 28.53 16.53
C ILE A 172 -17.31 27.06 16.64
N SER A 173 -16.33 26.65 15.83
CA SER A 173 -15.84 25.28 15.81
C SER A 173 -14.36 25.20 15.46
N ARG A 174 -13.83 23.98 15.44
CA ARG A 174 -12.43 23.67 15.14
C ARG A 174 -12.36 22.61 14.06
N ILE A 175 -11.58 22.85 13.01
CA ILE A 175 -11.47 21.92 11.89
C ILE A 175 -10.08 21.93 11.25
N ALA A 176 -9.59 20.78 10.82
CA ALA A 176 -8.40 20.71 9.99
C ALA A 176 -8.70 21.28 8.59
N PHE A 177 -7.78 22.07 8.02
CA PHE A 177 -8.00 22.68 6.71
C PHE A 177 -8.30 21.65 5.61
N SER A 178 -7.63 20.48 5.66
CA SER A 178 -7.91 19.37 4.74
C SER A 178 -9.34 18.84 4.81
N SER A 179 -9.93 18.76 6.01
CA SER A 179 -11.32 18.35 6.20
C SER A 179 -12.30 19.44 5.76
N PHE A 180 -11.98 20.72 6.02
CA PHE A 180 -12.79 21.83 5.54
C PHE A 180 -12.91 21.86 4.01
N LYS A 181 -11.79 21.60 3.30
CA LYS A 181 -11.76 21.44 1.84
C LYS A 181 -12.59 20.26 1.31
N GLN A 182 -12.81 19.23 2.13
CA GLN A 182 -13.68 18.10 1.78
C GLN A 182 -15.18 18.43 2.00
N GLY A 183 -15.51 19.67 2.35
CA GLY A 183 -16.89 20.08 2.62
C GLY A 183 -17.37 19.73 4.03
N HIS A 184 -16.46 19.41 4.96
CA HIS A 184 -16.83 19.26 6.37
C HIS A 184 -17.01 20.62 7.02
N ARG A 185 -17.95 20.70 7.95
CA ARG A 185 -18.34 21.90 8.69
C ARG A 185 -18.52 21.56 10.17
N CYS A 186 -19.11 22.47 10.95
CA CYS A 186 -19.32 22.26 12.37
C CYS A 186 -20.24 21.05 12.63
N LEU A 187 -20.24 20.55 13.87
CA LEU A 187 -21.03 19.38 14.26
C LEU A 187 -22.53 19.55 13.96
N SER A 188 -23.08 20.75 14.15
CA SER A 188 -24.50 21.02 13.87
C SER A 188 -24.82 20.85 12.39
N CYS A 189 -24.04 21.48 11.49
CA CYS A 189 -24.19 21.31 10.05
C CYS A 189 -23.96 19.84 9.61
N ALA A 190 -23.00 19.15 10.26
CA ALA A 190 -22.76 17.74 9.99
C ALA A 190 -23.96 16.87 10.40
N SER A 191 -24.56 17.14 11.55
CA SER A 191 -25.75 16.44 12.04
C SER A 191 -26.94 16.68 11.13
N GLU A 192 -27.17 17.92 10.71
CA GLU A 192 -28.23 18.30 9.79
C GLU A 192 -28.11 17.58 8.44
N ARG A 193 -26.89 17.52 7.88
CA ARG A 193 -26.59 16.77 6.65
C ARG A 193 -26.85 15.26 6.80
N MET A 194 -26.69 14.72 8.01
CA MET A 194 -26.87 13.29 8.28
C MET A 194 -28.28 12.95 8.77
N SER A 195 -29.23 13.89 8.71
CA SER A 195 -30.57 13.72 9.26
C SER A 195 -31.66 13.88 8.19
N GLY A 196 -32.77 13.16 8.37
CA GLY A 196 -33.97 13.31 7.56
C GLY A 196 -33.70 13.19 6.05
N PRO A 197 -34.40 13.99 5.21
CA PRO A 197 -34.24 14.00 3.76
C PRO A 197 -32.83 14.35 3.25
N ASN A 198 -32.01 15.02 4.07
CA ASN A 198 -30.65 15.41 3.70
C ASN A 198 -29.66 14.24 3.77
N ASN A 199 -29.97 13.21 4.56
CA ASN A 199 -29.09 12.05 4.70
C ASN A 199 -29.02 11.29 3.36
N PRO A 200 -27.82 11.01 2.81
CA PRO A 200 -27.68 10.24 1.57
C PRO A 200 -28.31 8.84 1.60
N ALA A 201 -28.50 8.26 2.80
CA ALA A 201 -29.17 6.99 3.00
C ALA A 201 -30.70 7.11 3.19
N TYR A 202 -31.27 8.31 3.09
CA TYR A 202 -32.70 8.55 3.21
C TYR A 202 -33.44 7.93 2.02
N ASN A 203 -34.31 6.96 2.29
CA ASN A 203 -35.20 6.39 1.29
C ASN A 203 -36.51 7.19 1.29
N PRO A 204 -36.82 7.98 0.23
CA PRO A 204 -38.04 8.79 0.19
C PRO A 204 -39.33 7.97 0.04
N ASN A 205 -39.24 6.70 -0.38
CA ASN A 205 -40.40 5.83 -0.60
C ASN A 205 -40.93 5.16 0.69
N LEU A 206 -40.35 5.46 1.85
CA LEU A 206 -40.84 4.95 3.14
C LEU A 206 -41.82 5.92 3.75
N THR A 207 -42.96 5.40 4.19
CA THR A 207 -43.95 6.13 4.98
C THR A 207 -43.42 6.42 6.38
N ASP A 208 -44.03 7.39 7.08
CA ASP A 208 -43.67 7.67 8.47
C ASP A 208 -43.95 6.48 9.40
N GLU A 209 -44.97 5.69 9.09
CA GLU A 209 -45.27 4.42 9.74
C GLU A 209 -44.14 3.40 9.51
N ASP A 210 -43.66 3.23 8.27
CA ASP A 210 -42.49 2.38 7.98
C ASP A 210 -41.23 2.84 8.72
N ARG A 211 -41.02 4.16 8.83
CA ARG A 211 -39.89 4.74 9.56
C ARG A 211 -40.01 4.48 11.05
N PHE A 212 -41.19 4.70 11.63
CA PHE A 212 -41.47 4.42 13.04
C PHE A 212 -41.24 2.93 13.35
N HIS A 213 -41.77 2.02 12.53
CA HIS A 213 -41.56 0.59 12.70
C HIS A 213 -40.12 0.15 12.43
N ARG A 214 -39.32 0.86 11.63
CA ARG A 214 -37.88 0.56 11.49
C ARG A 214 -37.07 0.97 12.72
N VAL A 215 -37.38 2.11 13.31
CA VAL A 215 -36.68 2.62 14.50
C VAL A 215 -37.16 1.90 15.76
N ASN A 216 -38.45 1.59 15.83
CA ASN A 216 -39.12 1.13 17.04
C ASN A 216 -40.14 0.03 16.70
N ASN A 217 -39.67 -1.19 16.44
CA ASN A 217 -40.53 -2.35 16.17
C ASN A 217 -40.78 -3.16 17.46
N PRO A 218 -41.90 -2.97 18.19
CA PRO A 218 -42.21 -3.78 19.36
C PRO A 218 -42.40 -5.27 19.01
N ASP A 219 -43.03 -5.57 17.87
CA ASP A 219 -43.28 -6.95 17.44
C ASP A 219 -41.99 -7.68 17.09
N ALA A 220 -41.07 -7.04 16.36
CA ALA A 220 -39.76 -7.65 16.06
C ALA A 220 -38.93 -7.87 17.33
N ARG A 221 -38.99 -6.95 18.31
CA ARG A 221 -38.33 -7.13 19.62
C ARG A 221 -38.95 -8.29 20.40
N ARG A 222 -40.28 -8.35 20.45
CA ARG A 222 -41.03 -9.43 21.12
C ARG A 222 -40.73 -10.77 20.45
N TRP A 223 -40.87 -10.86 19.13
CA TRP A 223 -40.56 -12.05 18.34
C TRP A 223 -39.12 -12.52 18.55
N THR A 224 -38.14 -11.61 18.46
CA THR A 224 -36.72 -11.94 18.69
C THR A 224 -36.50 -12.54 20.08
N ARG A 225 -37.19 -12.01 21.10
CA ARG A 225 -37.11 -12.52 22.47
C ARG A 225 -37.76 -13.90 22.59
N GLU A 226 -38.97 -14.08 22.05
CA GLU A 226 -39.71 -15.33 22.18
C GLU A 226 -39.07 -16.49 21.39
N VAL A 227 -38.53 -16.24 20.18
CA VAL A 227 -37.75 -17.22 19.41
C VAL A 227 -36.54 -17.71 20.22
N LYS A 228 -35.76 -16.76 20.78
CA LYS A 228 -34.60 -17.10 21.62
C LYS A 228 -35.00 -17.84 22.88
N LYS A 229 -36.11 -17.46 23.51
CA LYS A 229 -36.63 -18.10 24.71
C LYS A 229 -37.08 -19.54 24.43
N ARG A 230 -37.87 -19.77 23.37
CA ARG A 230 -38.27 -21.12 22.90
C ARG A 230 -37.05 -22.01 22.68
N ASP A 231 -36.02 -21.44 22.08
CA ASP A 231 -34.80 -22.17 21.72
C ASP A 231 -33.81 -22.35 22.90
N GLY A 232 -34.14 -21.83 24.08
CA GLY A 232 -33.31 -21.91 25.28
C GLY A 232 -32.03 -21.08 25.19
N PHE A 233 -32.05 -20.00 24.40
CA PHE A 233 -30.90 -19.12 24.13
C PHE A 233 -29.66 -19.87 23.59
N LYS A 234 -29.88 -20.97 22.87
CA LYS A 234 -28.82 -21.79 22.28
C LYS A 234 -28.94 -21.81 20.77
N CYS A 235 -27.79 -21.85 20.10
CA CYS A 235 -27.74 -22.02 18.65
C CYS A 235 -28.38 -23.36 18.26
N LYS A 236 -29.30 -23.34 17.29
CA LYS A 236 -30.00 -24.52 16.80
C LYS A 236 -29.36 -25.17 15.58
N ASN A 237 -28.23 -24.65 15.10
CA ASN A 237 -27.40 -25.39 14.16
C ASN A 237 -26.79 -26.61 14.89
N PRO A 238 -27.11 -27.86 14.51
CA PRO A 238 -26.62 -29.07 15.17
C PRO A 238 -25.09 -29.24 15.08
N HIS A 239 -24.44 -28.55 14.13
CA HIS A 239 -22.99 -28.57 13.97
C HIS A 239 -22.27 -27.47 14.76
N CYS A 240 -23.02 -26.60 15.46
CA CYS A 240 -22.45 -25.55 16.29
C CYS A 240 -22.04 -26.10 17.66
N ARG A 241 -20.76 -25.95 18.00
CA ARG A 241 -20.20 -26.33 19.31
C ARG A 241 -19.87 -25.12 20.20
N LEU A 242 -20.23 -23.91 19.76
CA LEU A 242 -19.94 -22.67 20.49
C LEU A 242 -21.00 -22.43 21.56
N THR A 243 -20.55 -22.21 22.80
CA THR A 243 -21.41 -21.98 23.97
C THR A 243 -21.52 -20.51 24.37
N THR A 244 -20.63 -19.63 23.86
CA THR A 244 -20.52 -18.23 24.30
C THR A 244 -20.47 -17.24 23.14
N ASN A 245 -21.45 -17.27 22.24
CA ASN A 245 -21.54 -16.30 21.15
C ASN A 245 -22.87 -15.54 21.17
N LYS A 246 -22.89 -14.32 20.63
CA LYS A 246 -24.09 -13.47 20.53
C LYS A 246 -25.17 -14.23 19.77
N MET A 247 -26.30 -14.47 20.43
CA MET A 247 -27.45 -15.17 19.84
C MET A 247 -28.36 -14.19 19.11
N VAL A 248 -28.77 -14.56 17.90
CA VAL A 248 -29.65 -13.80 17.02
C VAL A 248 -30.85 -14.66 16.60
N ALA A 249 -32.01 -14.02 16.45
CA ALA A 249 -33.17 -14.68 15.85
C ALA A 249 -33.07 -14.50 14.34
N HIS A 250 -33.05 -15.61 13.62
CA HIS A 250 -32.97 -15.67 12.17
C HIS A 250 -34.35 -16.01 11.59
N HIS A 251 -34.75 -15.34 10.51
CA HIS A 251 -35.97 -15.67 9.79
C HIS A 251 -35.70 -16.82 8.82
N LEU A 252 -36.44 -17.93 8.92
CA LEU A 252 -36.32 -19.08 8.02
C LEU A 252 -36.79 -18.73 6.59
N ASN A 253 -37.97 -18.13 6.46
CA ASN A 253 -38.41 -17.45 5.26
C ASN A 253 -38.16 -15.94 5.43
N SER A 254 -37.44 -15.36 4.48
CA SER A 254 -36.94 -13.99 4.62
C SER A 254 -38.04 -12.95 4.76
N TYR A 255 -37.71 -11.89 5.49
CA TYR A 255 -38.62 -10.78 5.84
C TYR A 255 -39.27 -10.11 4.61
N ASP A 256 -38.59 -10.14 3.45
CA ASP A 256 -39.06 -9.58 2.19
C ASP A 256 -40.11 -10.45 1.48
N ILE A 257 -40.01 -11.78 1.59
CA ILE A 257 -40.89 -12.73 0.86
C ILE A 257 -42.06 -13.26 1.71
N HIS A 258 -41.95 -13.24 3.04
CA HIS A 258 -42.98 -13.80 3.92
C HIS A 258 -43.59 -12.74 4.83
N LYS A 259 -44.39 -11.83 4.25
CA LYS A 259 -44.92 -10.64 4.95
C LYS A 259 -45.92 -10.96 6.07
N GLU A 260 -46.81 -11.92 5.84
CA GLU A 260 -47.89 -12.27 6.78
C GLU A 260 -47.37 -13.03 8.00
N GLY A 261 -46.34 -13.87 7.82
CA GLY A 261 -45.74 -14.67 8.90
C GLY A 261 -44.37 -14.15 9.39
N ARG A 262 -44.09 -12.85 9.24
CA ARG A 262 -42.80 -12.26 9.68
C ARG A 262 -42.50 -12.55 11.15
N PHE A 263 -43.52 -12.47 11.99
CA PHE A 263 -43.40 -12.62 13.43
C PHE A 263 -44.02 -13.91 13.94
N ASP A 264 -44.23 -14.90 13.07
CA ASP A 264 -44.57 -16.25 13.49
C ASP A 264 -43.36 -16.88 14.17
N LEU A 265 -43.56 -17.50 15.33
CA LEU A 265 -42.46 -18.17 16.04
C LEU A 265 -41.85 -19.28 15.19
N GLU A 266 -42.67 -19.99 14.42
CA GLU A 266 -42.23 -21.07 13.51
C GLU A 266 -41.41 -20.58 12.31
N ASN A 267 -41.50 -19.29 11.98
CA ASN A 267 -40.62 -18.66 10.99
C ASN A 267 -39.29 -18.18 11.60
N GLY A 268 -39.09 -18.36 12.90
CA GLY A 268 -37.88 -17.96 13.61
C GLY A 268 -37.03 -19.14 14.07
N ILE A 269 -35.71 -18.96 14.05
CA ILE A 269 -34.76 -19.90 14.69
C ILE A 269 -33.58 -19.15 15.32
N THR A 270 -33.09 -19.64 16.45
CA THR A 270 -31.96 -19.05 17.16
C THR A 270 -30.64 -19.58 16.61
N LEU A 271 -29.79 -18.68 16.16
CA LEU A 271 -28.43 -18.97 15.71
C LEU A 271 -27.43 -18.13 16.49
N CYS A 272 -26.20 -18.62 16.67
CA CYS A 272 -25.09 -17.74 17.02
C CYS A 272 -24.70 -16.86 15.84
N GLN A 273 -24.06 -15.73 16.13
CA GLN A 273 -23.62 -14.77 15.11
C GLN A 273 -22.81 -15.44 13.99
N ASP A 274 -21.92 -16.38 14.30
CA ASP A 274 -21.07 -17.04 13.29
C ASP A 274 -21.88 -17.94 12.37
N CYS A 275 -22.80 -18.73 12.95
CA CYS A 275 -23.73 -19.56 12.19
C CYS A 275 -24.62 -18.71 11.29
N HIS A 276 -25.15 -17.61 11.82
CA HIS A 276 -25.98 -16.66 11.08
C HIS A 276 -25.24 -16.07 9.88
N VAL A 277 -24.01 -15.58 10.08
CA VAL A 277 -23.18 -15.03 9.00
C VAL A 277 -22.82 -16.13 7.99
N SER A 278 -22.51 -17.34 8.44
CA SER A 278 -22.13 -18.44 7.54
C SER A 278 -23.29 -18.90 6.65
N PHE A 279 -24.54 -18.84 7.13
CA PHE A 279 -25.73 -19.06 6.31
C PHE A 279 -25.84 -17.99 5.21
N HIS A 280 -25.79 -16.71 5.59
CA HIS A 280 -25.89 -15.59 4.64
C HIS A 280 -24.69 -15.52 3.68
N ARG A 281 -23.53 -16.05 4.06
CA ARG A 281 -22.40 -16.23 3.14
C ARG A 281 -22.69 -17.25 2.04
N LYS A 282 -23.51 -18.28 2.30
CA LYS A 282 -23.90 -19.29 1.30
C LYS A 282 -25.09 -18.82 0.44
N PHE A 283 -26.10 -18.19 1.02
CA PHE A 283 -27.38 -17.92 0.33
C PHE A 283 -27.72 -16.43 0.12
N GLY A 284 -26.96 -15.50 0.69
CA GLY A 284 -27.26 -14.06 0.66
C GLY A 284 -28.27 -13.62 1.72
N TYR A 285 -28.61 -12.33 1.77
CA TYR A 285 -29.38 -11.71 2.87
C TYR A 285 -30.91 -11.58 2.65
N GLY A 286 -31.41 -11.83 1.45
CA GLY A 286 -32.84 -11.67 1.12
C GLY A 286 -33.35 -12.83 0.28
N LYS A 287 -34.68 -12.98 0.20
CA LYS A 287 -35.35 -14.08 -0.52
C LYS A 287 -34.94 -15.50 -0.10
N ASN A 288 -34.41 -15.64 1.12
CA ASN A 288 -34.10 -16.95 1.67
C ASN A 288 -35.37 -17.70 2.09
N THR A 289 -35.36 -19.02 1.98
CA THR A 289 -36.46 -19.92 2.31
C THR A 289 -36.07 -20.92 3.39
N LYS A 290 -37.06 -21.45 4.12
CA LYS A 290 -36.86 -22.50 5.13
C LYS A 290 -36.11 -23.71 4.57
N CYS A 291 -36.37 -24.07 3.32
CA CYS A 291 -35.67 -25.16 2.62
C CYS A 291 -34.15 -24.93 2.54
N GLN A 292 -33.70 -23.69 2.28
CA GLN A 292 -32.27 -23.37 2.25
C GLN A 292 -31.63 -23.49 3.63
N TYR A 293 -32.36 -23.17 4.71
CA TYR A 293 -31.88 -23.41 6.06
C TYR A 293 -31.71 -24.90 6.34
N GLU A 294 -32.69 -25.72 5.96
CA GLU A 294 -32.64 -27.18 6.09
C GLU A 294 -31.47 -27.78 5.29
N GLU A 295 -31.28 -27.32 4.06
CA GLU A 295 -30.12 -27.68 3.24
C GLU A 295 -28.81 -27.27 3.93
N TRP A 296 -28.74 -26.06 4.48
CA TRP A 296 -27.56 -25.54 5.15
C TRP A 296 -27.15 -26.37 6.38
N VAL A 297 -28.12 -26.77 7.22
CA VAL A 297 -27.84 -27.60 8.40
C VAL A 297 -27.57 -29.06 8.05
N SER A 298 -28.05 -29.54 6.89
CA SER A 298 -27.77 -30.91 6.42
C SER A 298 -26.35 -31.07 5.86
N CYS A 299 -25.78 -29.99 5.34
CA CYS A 299 -24.42 -29.97 4.82
C CYS A 299 -23.41 -29.94 5.97
N LYS A 300 -22.66 -31.04 6.18
CA LYS A 300 -21.49 -31.07 7.08
C LYS A 300 -20.53 -29.94 6.67
N GLN A 301 -20.41 -28.92 7.51
CA GLN A 301 -19.41 -27.87 7.34
C GLN A 301 -18.02 -28.49 7.56
N THR A 302 -17.35 -28.87 6.47
CA THR A 302 -15.91 -29.09 6.47
C THR A 302 -15.26 -27.77 6.83
N LYS A 303 -14.73 -27.65 8.05
CA LYS A 303 -13.88 -26.53 8.41
C LYS A 303 -12.70 -26.50 7.46
N THR A 304 -12.61 -25.47 6.63
CA THR A 304 -11.33 -25.03 6.10
C THR A 304 -10.63 -24.30 7.24
N ASP A 305 -9.73 -25.00 7.91
CA ASP A 305 -8.68 -24.37 8.71
C ASP A 305 -7.81 -23.56 7.74
N ALA A 306 -7.89 -22.24 7.83
CA ALA A 306 -6.96 -21.33 7.18
C ALA A 306 -6.00 -20.80 8.26
N SER A 307 -4.77 -21.28 8.14
CA SER A 307 -3.51 -20.80 8.69
C SER A 307 -3.32 -19.28 8.60
#